data_AF-A0A2D3WRH2-F1
#
_entry.id   AF-A0A2D3WRH2-F1
#
_cell.length_a   1.000
_cell.length_b   1.000
_cell.length_c   1.000
_cell.angle_alpha   90.00
_cell.angle_beta   90.00
_cell.angle_gamma   90.00
#
_symmetry.space_group_name_H-M   'P 1'
#
loop_
_entity.id
_entity.type
_entity.pdbx_description
1 polymer ?
#
loop_
_entity_poly.entity_id
_entity_poly.type
_entity_poly.pdbx_seq_one_letter_code
_entity_poly.pdbx_strand_id
1 'polypeptide(L)'
;MRYIIIFLLIFNSFVFAEPKFLMPEEAFQATAHLKKRCTINATIELGHDIYLYQSKVSAKIVEKNSGIVIDRLVLPEGVDHDGEKVYL
;
A
#
# COMPACT_ATOMS: atom_id res chain seq x y z
N MET A 1 -22.77 28.73 30.86
CA MET A 1 -23.44 28.15 29.68
C MET A 1 -22.70 28.37 28.37
N ARG A 2 -22.29 29.60 27.98
CA ARG A 2 -21.59 29.86 26.70
C ARG A 2 -20.33 29.01 26.45
N TYR A 3 -19.48 28.85 27.46
CA TYR A 3 -18.23 28.08 27.33
C TYR A 3 -18.45 26.56 27.23
N ILE A 4 -19.55 26.04 27.80
CA ILE A 4 -19.91 24.61 27.74
C ILE A 4 -20.36 24.23 26.31
N ILE A 5 -21.08 25.13 25.64
CA ILE A 5 -21.50 24.91 24.24
C ILE A 5 -20.30 24.90 23.31
N ILE A 6 -19.34 25.81 23.51
CA ILE A 6 -18.09 25.85 22.72
C ILE A 6 -17.26 24.59 22.97
N PHE A 7 -17.15 24.16 24.23
CA PHE A 7 -16.45 22.92 24.58
C PHE A 7 -17.10 21.68 23.94
N LEU A 8 -18.43 21.59 23.95
CA LEU A 8 -19.17 20.50 23.30
C LEU A 8 -18.99 20.49 21.77
N LEU A 9 -18.95 21.67 21.12
CA LEU A 9 -18.70 21.76 19.68
C LEU A 9 -17.30 21.27 19.30
N ILE A 10 -16.27 21.65 20.07
CA ILE A 10 -14.89 21.22 19.81
C ILE A 10 -14.74 19.71 20.07
N PHE A 11 -15.35 19.20 21.14
CA PHE A 11 -15.28 17.78 21.48
C PHE A 11 -15.91 16.88 20.41
N ASN A 12 -17.03 17.32 19.80
CA ASN A 12 -17.65 16.57 18.70
C ASN A 12 -16.72 16.45 17.48
N SER A 13 -15.95 17.48 17.13
CA SER A 13 -15.04 17.41 15.98
C SER A 13 -13.93 16.36 16.13
N PHE A 14 -13.48 16.08 17.36
CA PHE A 14 -12.49 15.03 17.60
C PHE A 14 -13.08 13.62 17.59
N VAL A 15 -14.36 13.46 17.96
CA VAL A 15 -15.03 12.15 18.02
C VAL A 15 -15.40 11.61 16.63
N PHE A 16 -15.66 12.49 15.66
CA PHE A 16 -16.06 12.10 14.30
C PHE A 16 -14.93 12.17 13.25
N ALA A 17 -13.68 12.38 13.67
CA ALA A 17 -12.52 12.25 12.79
C ALA A 17 -12.19 10.77 12.57
N GLU A 18 -13.12 10.01 11.96
CA GLU A 18 -12.85 8.62 11.61
C GLU A 18 -11.85 8.58 10.44
N PRO A 19 -10.82 7.73 10.50
CA PRO A 19 -9.89 7.54 9.40
C PRO A 19 -10.66 7.11 8.14
N LYS A 20 -10.49 7.84 7.05
CA LYS A 20 -11.16 7.55 5.78
C LYS A 20 -10.74 6.15 5.32
N PHE A 21 -11.69 5.24 5.23
CA PHE A 21 -11.47 3.94 4.60
C PHE A 21 -11.15 4.16 3.11
N LEU A 22 -9.95 3.78 2.70
CA LEU A 22 -9.50 3.87 1.31
C LEU A 22 -9.99 2.65 0.53
N MET A 23 -10.52 2.89 -0.67
CA MET A 23 -10.82 1.80 -1.60
C MET A 23 -9.51 1.16 -2.09
N PRO A 24 -9.50 -0.13 -2.49
CA PRO A 24 -8.27 -0.81 -2.92
C PRO A 24 -7.47 -0.06 -3.99
N GLU A 25 -8.15 0.57 -4.94
CA GLU A 25 -7.53 1.35 -6.01
C GLU A 25 -6.87 2.65 -5.50
N GLU A 26 -7.40 3.24 -4.43
CA GLU A 26 -6.81 4.39 -3.74
C GLU A 26 -5.66 3.97 -2.82
N ALA A 27 -5.79 2.80 -2.17
CA ALA A 27 -4.85 2.24 -1.21
C ALA A 27 -3.61 1.61 -1.87
N PHE A 28 -3.74 1.08 -3.09
CA PHE A 28 -2.68 0.36 -3.80
C PHE A 28 -2.59 0.80 -5.26
N GLN A 29 -1.81 1.85 -5.52
CA GLN A 29 -1.65 2.39 -6.87
C GLN A 29 -0.47 1.71 -7.58
N ALA A 30 -0.78 0.68 -8.36
CA ALA A 30 0.23 -0.12 -9.07
C ALA A 30 0.58 0.49 -10.44
N THR A 31 1.88 0.61 -10.72
CA THR A 31 2.45 1.03 -12.00
C THR A 31 3.56 0.09 -12.43
N ALA A 32 3.77 -0.06 -13.73
CA ALA A 32 4.85 -0.87 -14.28
C ALA A 32 5.41 -0.25 -15.56
N HIS A 33 6.73 -0.26 -15.68
CA HIS A 33 7.42 0.30 -16.83
C HIS A 33 8.55 -0.63 -17.29
N LEU A 34 8.68 -0.76 -18.61
CA LEU A 34 9.78 -1.48 -19.22
C LEU A 34 11.05 -0.62 -19.15
N LYS A 35 12.11 -1.20 -18.59
CA LYS A 35 13.47 -0.65 -18.65
C LYS A 35 14.29 -1.36 -19.72
N LYS A 36 15.50 -0.85 -19.95
CA LYS A 36 16.48 -1.48 -20.84
C LYS A 36 16.77 -2.92 -20.37
N ARG A 37 17.24 -3.77 -21.29
CA ARG A 37 17.69 -5.15 -21.01
C ARG A 37 16.59 -6.04 -20.41
N CYS A 38 15.38 -5.98 -20.96
CA CYS A 38 14.26 -6.85 -20.56
C CYS A 38 13.92 -6.81 -19.06
N THR A 39 14.18 -5.67 -18.41
CA THR A 39 13.87 -5.48 -16.98
C THR A 39 12.54 -4.76 -16.86
N ILE A 40 11.64 -5.28 -16.03
CA ILE A 40 10.40 -4.61 -15.68
C ILE A 40 10.56 -4.01 -14.29
N ASN A 41 10.34 -2.70 -14.18
CA ASN A 41 10.21 -2.04 -12.88
C ASN A 41 8.72 -1.90 -12.58
N ALA A 42 8.26 -2.56 -11.52
CA ALA A 42 6.92 -2.41 -10.98
C ALA A 42 6.98 -1.66 -9.64
N THR A 43 6.07 -0.73 -9.45
CA THR A 43 5.94 0.09 -8.24
C THR A 43 4.50 0.00 -7.75
N ILE A 44 4.30 -0.12 -6.45
CA ILE A 44 2.99 0.02 -5.82
C ILE A 44 3.11 1.18 -4.84
N GLU A 45 2.44 2.29 -5.13
CA GLU A 45 2.34 3.41 -4.20
C GLU A 45 1.22 3.11 -3.20
N LEU A 46 1.54 3.19 -1.91
CA LEU A 46 0.63 2.86 -0.83
C LEU A 46 -0.09 4.12 -0.33
N GLY A 47 -1.38 3.97 -0.05
CA GLY A 47 -2.18 5.00 0.59
C GLY A 47 -1.72 5.29 2.02
N HIS A 48 -2.20 6.39 2.61
CA HIS A 48 -1.87 6.73 3.99
C HIS A 48 -2.32 5.63 4.96
N ASP A 49 -1.43 5.25 5.88
CA ASP A 49 -1.62 4.16 6.85
C ASP A 49 -1.90 2.77 6.24
N ILE A 50 -1.52 2.56 4.98
CA ILE A 50 -1.61 1.27 4.29
C ILE A 50 -0.22 0.62 4.22
N TYR A 51 -0.19 -0.70 4.38
CA TYR A 51 1.03 -1.50 4.25
C TYR A 51 0.77 -2.79 3.48
N LEU A 52 1.84 -3.38 2.94
CA LEU A 52 1.80 -4.66 2.24
C LEU A 52 2.68 -5.69 2.96
N TYR A 53 2.11 -6.84 3.29
CA TYR A 53 2.88 -7.96 3.80
C TYR A 53 3.90 -8.46 2.77
N GLN A 54 5.17 -8.47 3.15
CA GLN A 54 6.26 -8.92 2.28
C GLN A 54 6.04 -10.36 1.81
N SER A 55 5.50 -11.22 2.69
CA SER A 55 5.19 -12.62 2.39
C SER A 55 4.08 -12.82 1.35
N LYS A 56 3.28 -11.78 1.07
CA LYS A 56 2.14 -11.83 0.14
C LYS A 56 2.48 -11.27 -1.25
N VAL A 57 3.62 -10.61 -1.40
CA VAL A 57 4.05 -10.06 -2.69
C VAL A 57 4.72 -11.15 -3.53
N SER A 58 4.20 -11.38 -4.74
CA SER A 58 4.77 -12.33 -5.69
C SER A 58 4.55 -11.88 -7.14
N ALA A 59 5.41 -12.33 -8.05
CA ALA A 59 5.30 -12.07 -9.48
C ALA A 59 5.15 -13.40 -10.23
N LYS A 60 4.20 -13.47 -11.17
CA LYS A 60 3.93 -14.66 -11.99
C LYS A 60 3.59 -14.24 -13.41
N ILE A 61 4.01 -15.04 -14.39
CA ILE A 61 3.58 -14.89 -15.78
C ILE A 61 2.18 -15.50 -15.91
N VAL A 62 1.20 -14.67 -16.25
CA VAL A 62 -0.21 -15.10 -16.38
C VAL A 62 -0.48 -15.82 -17.70
N GLU A 63 0.26 -15.47 -18.75
CA GLU A 63 0.11 -16.09 -20.07
C GLU A 63 0.82 -17.44 -20.12
N LYS A 64 0.05 -18.49 -20.42
CA LYS A 64 0.58 -19.85 -20.57
C LYS A 64 1.31 -19.99 -21.90
N ASN A 65 2.42 -20.72 -21.90
CA ASN A 65 3.23 -21.02 -23.10
C ASN A 65 3.84 -19.80 -23.82
N SER A 66 4.03 -18.66 -23.12
CA SER A 66 4.67 -17.47 -23.70
C SER A 66 6.17 -17.66 -24.01
N GLY A 67 6.80 -18.70 -23.46
CA GLY A 67 8.26 -18.89 -23.52
C GLY A 67 9.04 -17.89 -22.66
N ILE A 68 8.35 -17.03 -21.90
CA ILE A 68 8.94 -16.03 -21.01
C ILE A 68 9.11 -16.62 -19.62
N VAL A 69 10.30 -16.42 -19.04
CA VAL A 69 10.64 -16.80 -17.67
C VAL A 69 11.10 -15.58 -16.88
N ILE A 70 10.76 -15.55 -15.60
CA ILE A 70 11.29 -14.55 -14.67
C ILE A 70 12.61 -15.10 -14.13
N ASP A 71 13.73 -14.54 -14.58
CA ASP A 71 15.06 -14.93 -14.11
C ASP A 71 15.26 -14.56 -12.63
N ARG A 72 14.89 -13.34 -12.26
CA ARG A 72 15.05 -12.83 -10.90
C ARG A 72 13.94 -11.86 -10.54
N LEU A 73 13.39 -12.03 -9.33
CA LEU A 73 12.56 -11.03 -8.67
C LEU A 73 13.40 -10.34 -7.59
N VAL A 74 13.52 -9.02 -7.66
CA VAL A 74 14.20 -8.21 -6.65
C VAL A 74 13.13 -7.37 -5.94
N LEU A 75 13.03 -7.55 -4.64
CA LEU A 75 12.11 -6.80 -3.78
C LEU A 75 12.92 -5.91 -2.83
N PRO A 76 12.39 -4.75 -2.40
CA PRO A 76 13.02 -3.94 -1.37
C PRO A 76 13.04 -4.69 -0.02
N GLU A 77 13.81 -4.18 0.93
CA GLU A 77 13.82 -4.72 2.29
C GLU A 77 12.56 -4.28 3.04
N GLY A 78 11.88 -5.24 3.68
CA GLY A 78 10.71 -4.97 4.51
C GLY A 78 11.07 -4.54 5.93
N VAL A 79 10.19 -3.73 6.52
CA VAL A 79 10.26 -3.27 7.91
C VAL A 79 9.48 -4.24 8.80
N ASP A 80 9.90 -4.38 10.05
CA ASP A 80 9.13 -5.16 11.03
C ASP A 80 7.92 -4.35 11.51
N HIS A 81 6.74 -4.96 11.46
CA HIS A 81 5.50 -4.41 11.98
C HIS A 81 4.70 -5.54 12.61
N ASP A 82 4.50 -5.45 13.92
CA ASP A 82 3.80 -6.45 14.74
C ASP A 82 4.32 -7.90 14.57
N GLY A 83 5.64 -8.04 14.39
CA GLY A 83 6.30 -9.35 14.25
C GLY A 83 6.22 -9.95 12.84
N GLU A 84 5.67 -9.21 11.87
CA GLU A 84 5.70 -9.56 10.46
C GLU A 84 6.52 -8.55 9.65
N LYS A 85 7.07 -9.02 8.52
CA LYS A 85 7.76 -8.14 7.57
C LYS A 85 6.78 -7.52 6.58
N VAL A 86 6.78 -6.20 6.50
CA VAL A 86 5.87 -5.42 5.66
C VAL A 86 6.60 -4.33 4.86
N TYR A 87 5.94 -3.81 3.84
CA TYR A 87 6.30 -2.58 3.13
C TYR A 87 5.37 -1.47 3.58
N LEU A 88 5.95 -0.32 3.93
CA LEU A 88 5.27 0.91 4.36
C LEU A 88 5.40 1.97 3.27
#